data_AF-A0A1E3K1Q2-F1
#
_entry.id   AF-A0A1E3K1Q2-F1
#
_cell.length_a   1.000
_cell.length_b   1.000
_cell.length_c   1.000
_cell.angle_alpha   90.00
_cell.angle_beta   90.00
_cell.angle_gamma   90.00
#
_symmetry.space_group_name_H-M   'P 1'
#
loop_
_entity.id
_entity.type
_entity.pdbx_description
1 polymer ?
#
loop_
_entity_poly.entity_id
_entity_poly.type
_entity_poly.pdbx_seq_one_letter_code
_entity_poly.pdbx_strand_id
1 'polypeptide(L)'
;MSSQVTSQVWPTSGHGSYDAESSTFPLDGIFEREAGGGPDEEEKKAHIWICSFIAEDTKNLYRGSFTSCANASTNSKAENTDYITRANAASTALCDFLKGTESGWGPKCRASGTMTPMREVEQMIFNELVESLPDQFSDIGLRTVDQEIMSKVLFGDSSEDSRCGVDSVAGMPLIAAGDADEEMKEGTAAAANEDDGTIDDVRQEEAEKTLNHVE
;
A
#
# COMPACT_ATOMS: atom_id res chain seq x y z
N MET A 1 1.67 3.62 -9.41
CA MET A 1 2.40 3.10 -8.24
C MET A 1 2.11 1.62 -8.09
N SER A 2 2.98 0.84 -7.46
CA SER A 2 2.80 -0.61 -7.28
C SER A 2 2.60 -1.02 -5.83
N SER A 3 2.05 -2.22 -5.64
CA SER A 3 2.02 -2.90 -4.35
C SER A 3 3.43 -3.10 -3.82
N GLN A 4 3.57 -3.13 -2.50
CA GLN A 4 4.84 -3.38 -1.82
C GLN A 4 4.70 -4.60 -0.92
N VAL A 5 5.80 -5.33 -0.80
CA VAL A 5 5.95 -6.41 0.17
C VAL A 5 7.08 -6.04 1.11
N THR A 6 6.88 -6.26 2.40
CA THR A 6 7.86 -5.98 3.45
C THR A 6 8.04 -7.22 4.31
N SER A 7 9.29 -7.54 4.64
CA SER A 7 9.67 -8.55 5.61
C SER A 7 10.48 -7.90 6.71
N GLN A 8 10.15 -8.21 7.97
CA GLN A 8 10.84 -7.75 9.17
C GLN A 8 11.20 -8.94 10.06
N VAL A 9 12.44 -8.94 10.54
CA VAL A 9 12.97 -9.97 11.45
C VAL A 9 13.58 -9.30 12.67
N TRP A 10 13.16 -9.72 13.86
CA TRP A 10 13.78 -9.33 15.12
C TRP A 10 14.48 -10.53 15.74
N PRO A 11 15.81 -10.61 15.65
CA PRO A 11 16.55 -11.74 16.15
C PRO A 11 16.51 -11.83 17.68
N THR A 12 16.73 -13.03 18.22
CA THR A 12 16.82 -13.27 19.67
C THR A 12 18.15 -12.79 20.27
N SER A 13 19.16 -12.50 19.44
CA SER A 13 20.56 -12.35 19.85
C SER A 13 20.78 -11.25 20.89
N GLY A 14 21.30 -11.64 22.06
CA GLY A 14 21.66 -10.79 23.21
C GLY A 14 22.90 -9.91 23.01
N HIS A 15 23.14 -9.40 21.79
CA HIS A 15 24.22 -8.48 21.49
C HIS A 15 23.67 -7.13 21.05
N GLY A 16 23.37 -6.26 22.03
CA GLY A 16 23.56 -4.81 21.96
C GLY A 16 22.80 -3.96 20.94
N SER A 17 22.32 -4.50 19.82
CA SER A 17 21.41 -3.80 18.91
C SER A 17 20.31 -4.75 18.47
N TYR A 18 19.08 -4.41 18.87
CA TYR A 18 17.84 -5.02 18.38
C TYR A 18 17.49 -4.40 17.02
N ASP A 19 18.46 -4.32 16.12
CA ASP A 19 18.24 -3.74 14.79
C ASP A 19 17.39 -4.75 14.01
N ALA A 20 16.13 -4.37 13.80
CA ALA A 20 15.24 -5.14 12.96
C ALA A 20 15.81 -5.19 11.55
N GLU A 21 16.05 -6.38 11.02
CA GLU A 21 16.32 -6.53 9.60
C GLU A 21 15.01 -6.33 8.86
N SER A 22 14.98 -5.36 7.93
CA SER A 22 13.78 -4.99 7.20
C SER A 22 14.10 -4.86 5.73
N SER A 23 13.38 -5.62 4.92
CA SER A 23 13.49 -5.59 3.46
C SER A 23 12.12 -5.25 2.90
N THR A 24 12.05 -4.17 2.12
CA THR A 24 10.84 -3.78 1.38
C THR A 24 11.15 -3.81 -0.10
N PHE A 25 10.29 -4.45 -0.87
CA PHE A 25 10.43 -4.55 -2.32
C PHE A 25 9.10 -4.22 -3.00
N PRO A 26 9.12 -3.39 -4.06
CA PRO A 26 7.95 -3.15 -4.88
C PRO A 26 7.68 -4.39 -5.75
N LEU A 27 6.40 -4.60 -6.07
CA LEU A 27 5.97 -5.55 -7.07
C LEU A 27 5.85 -4.89 -8.43
N ASP A 28 5.82 -5.69 -9.50
CA ASP A 28 5.59 -5.21 -10.87
C ASP A 28 4.09 -5.11 -11.20
N GLY A 29 3.33 -4.47 -10.31
CA GLY A 29 1.89 -4.36 -10.44
C GLY A 29 1.18 -4.04 -9.13
N ILE A 30 -0.15 -4.13 -9.15
CA ILE A 30 -1.01 -3.95 -7.99
C ILE A 30 -1.74 -5.26 -7.74
N PHE A 31 -1.62 -5.81 -6.53
CA PHE A 31 -2.47 -6.92 -6.13
C PHE A 31 -3.90 -6.45 -6.02
N GLU A 32 -4.81 -7.19 -6.63
CA GLU A 32 -6.24 -7.05 -6.43
C GLU A 32 -6.73 -8.09 -5.42
N ARG A 33 -7.55 -7.66 -4.47
CA ARG A 33 -8.21 -8.55 -3.53
C ARG A 33 -9.23 -9.43 -4.28
N GLU A 34 -9.18 -10.73 -4.07
CA GLU A 34 -10.22 -11.63 -4.61
C GLU A 34 -11.60 -11.28 -4.00
N ALA A 35 -12.64 -11.23 -4.83
CA ALA A 35 -13.99 -10.72 -4.50
C ALA A 35 -14.79 -11.53 -3.44
N GLY A 36 -14.13 -12.38 -2.64
CA GLY A 36 -14.75 -13.25 -1.62
C GLY A 36 -14.91 -12.63 -0.21
N GLY A 37 -14.87 -11.31 -0.07
CA GLY A 37 -15.00 -10.64 1.23
C GLY A 37 -16.43 -10.62 1.77
N GLY A 38 -16.63 -11.09 3.01
CA GLY A 38 -17.94 -11.10 3.66
C GLY A 38 -18.63 -9.72 3.77
N PRO A 39 -19.96 -9.71 3.99
CA PRO A 39 -20.85 -8.59 3.68
C PRO A 39 -20.78 -7.35 4.60
N ASP A 40 -19.84 -7.28 5.56
CA ASP A 40 -20.02 -6.44 6.75
C ASP A 40 -18.90 -5.43 7.05
N GLU A 41 -18.15 -5.00 6.04
CA GLU A 41 -17.24 -3.86 6.21
C GLU A 41 -17.36 -2.89 5.06
N GLU A 42 -17.66 -1.62 5.39
CA GLU A 42 -17.59 -0.48 4.49
C GLU A 42 -16.35 -0.61 3.60
N GLU A 43 -16.60 -0.57 2.29
CA GLU A 43 -15.74 -1.07 1.21
C GLU A 43 -14.36 -0.39 1.20
N LYS A 44 -13.43 -0.88 2.03
CA LYS A 44 -12.04 -0.45 2.05
C LYS A 44 -11.46 -0.58 0.65
N LYS A 45 -10.88 0.50 0.14
CA LYS A 45 -10.38 0.61 -1.23
C LYS A 45 -9.00 0.01 -1.40
N ALA A 46 -8.21 -0.05 -0.32
CA ALA A 46 -6.95 -0.76 -0.25
C ALA A 46 -6.75 -1.44 1.10
N HIS A 47 -5.81 -2.38 1.13
CA HIS A 47 -5.55 -3.23 2.28
C HIS A 47 -4.05 -3.36 2.54
N ILE A 48 -3.71 -3.44 3.81
CA ILE A 48 -2.42 -3.91 4.31
C ILE A 48 -2.67 -5.30 4.90
N TRP A 49 -2.05 -6.31 4.31
CA TRP A 49 -2.10 -7.68 4.77
C TRP A 49 -0.87 -7.97 5.61
N ILE A 50 -1.06 -8.59 6.77
CA ILE A 50 0.00 -8.87 7.73
C ILE A 50 0.05 -10.35 8.08
N CYS A 51 1.24 -10.88 8.27
CA CYS A 51 1.48 -12.19 8.84
C CYS A 51 2.59 -12.07 9.87
N SER A 52 2.43 -12.73 11.02
CA SER A 52 3.45 -12.68 12.06
C SER A 52 3.52 -13.97 12.85
N PHE A 53 4.75 -14.44 13.09
CA PHE A 53 5.03 -15.69 13.79
C PHE A 53 6.37 -15.64 14.54
N ILE A 54 6.54 -16.58 15.47
CA ILE A 54 7.81 -16.81 16.18
C ILE A 54 8.42 -18.09 15.62
N ALA A 55 9.66 -18.04 15.14
CA ALA A 55 10.34 -19.24 14.70
C ALA A 55 10.64 -20.17 15.89
N GLU A 56 10.33 -21.45 15.75
CA GLU A 56 10.43 -22.40 16.85
C GLU A 56 11.86 -22.63 17.33
N ASP A 57 12.82 -22.62 16.42
CA ASP A 57 14.23 -22.94 16.61
C ASP A 57 15.04 -21.75 17.15
N THR A 58 14.91 -20.59 16.51
CA THR A 58 15.69 -19.38 16.80
C THR A 58 15.01 -18.45 17.78
N LYS A 59 13.69 -18.61 17.98
CA LYS A 59 12.81 -17.66 18.69
C LYS A 59 12.80 -16.25 18.10
N ASN A 60 13.29 -16.11 16.87
CA ASN A 60 13.21 -14.86 16.11
C ASN A 60 11.74 -14.53 15.86
N LEU A 61 11.42 -13.24 15.92
CA LEU A 61 10.09 -12.74 15.63
C LEU A 61 10.07 -12.32 14.15
N TYR A 62 9.10 -12.82 13.39
CA TYR A 62 8.93 -12.51 11.98
C TYR A 62 7.63 -11.76 11.77
N ARG A 63 7.67 -10.74 10.92
CA ARG A 63 6.50 -10.06 10.38
C ARG A 63 6.67 -9.87 8.88
N GLY A 64 5.71 -10.36 8.11
CA GLY A 64 5.55 -10.02 6.71
C GLY A 64 4.35 -9.10 6.54
N SER A 65 4.42 -8.19 5.57
CA SER A 65 3.25 -7.43 5.13
C SER A 65 3.27 -7.17 3.64
N PHE A 66 2.09 -7.05 3.02
CA PHE A 66 1.98 -6.56 1.65
C PHE A 66 0.72 -5.73 1.44
N THR A 67 0.69 -4.93 0.38
CA THR A 67 -0.44 -4.05 0.06
C THR A 67 -1.20 -4.51 -1.17
N SER A 68 -2.52 -4.28 -1.16
CA SER A 68 -3.40 -4.58 -2.30
C SER A 68 -4.49 -3.53 -2.45
N CYS A 69 -5.04 -3.40 -3.65
CA CYS A 69 -6.30 -2.69 -3.90
C CYS A 69 -7.48 -3.66 -3.82
N ALA A 70 -8.68 -3.15 -3.54
CA ALA A 70 -9.89 -3.96 -3.55
C ALA A 70 -10.36 -4.28 -4.98
N ASN A 71 -10.33 -3.28 -5.86
CA ASN A 71 -10.90 -3.32 -7.20
C ASN A 71 -9.91 -2.79 -8.25
N ALA A 72 -8.65 -3.25 -8.21
CA ALA A 72 -7.59 -2.72 -9.06
C ALA A 72 -7.85 -2.87 -10.58
N SER A 73 -8.56 -3.91 -11.00
CA SER A 73 -8.92 -4.14 -12.40
C SER A 73 -9.99 -3.19 -12.94
N THR A 74 -10.81 -2.60 -12.07
CA THR A 74 -11.93 -1.73 -12.47
C THR A 74 -11.75 -0.26 -12.11
N ASN A 75 -10.89 0.04 -11.14
CA ASN A 75 -10.50 1.40 -10.81
C ASN A 75 -9.68 2.04 -11.95
N SER A 76 -9.78 3.36 -12.09
CA SER A 76 -8.86 4.11 -12.95
C SER A 76 -7.41 4.03 -12.44
N LYS A 77 -6.45 4.28 -13.33
CA LYS A 77 -5.03 4.34 -12.98
C LYS A 77 -4.72 5.36 -11.89
N ALA A 78 -5.43 6.49 -11.87
CA ALA A 78 -5.28 7.54 -10.88
C ALA A 78 -5.75 7.07 -9.50
N GLU A 79 -6.94 6.45 -9.43
CA GLU A 79 -7.49 5.88 -8.20
C GLU A 79 -6.58 4.78 -7.64
N ASN A 80 -6.17 3.83 -8.48
CA ASN A 80 -5.24 2.78 -8.09
C ASN A 80 -3.93 3.33 -7.56
N THR A 81 -3.38 4.35 -8.22
CA THR A 81 -2.16 5.01 -7.76
C THR A 81 -2.37 5.70 -6.43
N ASP A 82 -3.48 6.40 -6.23
CA ASP A 82 -3.81 7.05 -4.95
C ASP A 82 -3.93 6.03 -3.81
N TYR A 83 -4.82 5.05 -3.96
CA TYR A 83 -5.09 4.03 -2.94
C TYR A 83 -3.83 3.26 -2.55
N ILE A 84 -3.04 2.80 -3.53
CA ILE A 84 -1.84 2.01 -3.23
C ILE A 84 -0.73 2.87 -2.62
N THR A 85 -0.63 4.15 -3.01
CA THR A 85 0.35 5.07 -2.41
C THR A 85 0.05 5.28 -0.93
N ARG A 86 -1.22 5.52 -0.59
CA ARG A 86 -1.64 5.71 0.81
C ARG A 86 -1.51 4.42 1.62
N ALA A 87 -1.85 3.27 1.04
CA ALA A 87 -1.66 1.97 1.70
C ALA A 87 -0.18 1.65 1.95
N ASN A 88 0.70 1.94 0.99
CA ASN A 88 2.14 1.80 1.15
C ASN A 88 2.67 2.74 2.24
N ALA A 89 2.25 4.00 2.26
CA ALA A 89 2.64 4.96 3.29
C ALA A 89 2.21 4.51 4.70
N ALA A 90 0.98 4.03 4.86
CA ALA A 90 0.49 3.47 6.11
C ALA A 90 1.27 2.20 6.52
N SER A 91 1.56 1.30 5.57
CA SER A 91 2.38 0.11 5.82
C SER A 91 3.79 0.48 6.31
N THR A 92 4.44 1.46 5.68
CA THR A 92 5.74 1.99 6.11
C THR A 92 5.67 2.56 7.52
N ALA A 93 4.66 3.39 7.81
CA ALA A 93 4.47 3.96 9.15
C ALA A 93 4.34 2.89 10.23
N LEU A 94 3.55 1.83 9.97
CA LEU A 94 3.43 0.68 10.87
C LEU A 94 4.77 -0.04 11.06
N CYS A 95 5.48 -0.30 9.96
CA CYS A 95 6.78 -0.98 10.02
C CYS A 95 7.78 -0.20 10.89
N ASP A 96 7.88 1.11 10.70
CA ASP A 96 8.83 1.96 11.41
C ASP A 96 8.44 2.14 12.88
N PHE A 97 7.14 2.25 13.18
CA PHE A 97 6.68 2.29 14.57
C PHE A 97 6.98 1.00 15.31
N LEU A 98 6.71 -0.16 14.70
CA LEU A 98 7.00 -1.45 15.31
C LEU A 98 8.50 -1.62 15.58
N LYS A 99 9.37 -1.18 14.67
CA LYS A 99 10.82 -1.14 14.90
C LYS A 99 11.17 -0.27 16.10
N GLY A 100 10.63 0.94 16.18
CA GLY A 100 10.92 1.89 17.26
C GLY A 100 10.40 1.45 18.63
N THR A 101 9.42 0.55 18.68
CA THR A 101 8.76 0.10 19.91
C THR A 101 9.05 -1.35 20.29
N GLU A 102 9.98 -2.04 19.60
CA GLU A 102 10.30 -3.45 19.85
C GLU A 102 10.64 -3.74 21.31
N SER A 103 11.38 -2.84 21.97
CA SER A 103 11.74 -3.00 23.38
C SER A 103 10.54 -3.17 24.32
N GLY A 104 9.34 -2.68 23.92
CA GLY A 104 8.11 -2.81 24.69
C GLY A 104 7.33 -4.10 24.44
N TRP A 105 7.24 -4.55 23.18
CA TRP A 105 6.41 -5.71 22.79
C TRP A 105 7.25 -6.98 22.56
N GLY A 106 8.47 -6.88 22.06
CA GLY A 106 9.34 -8.00 21.69
C GLY A 106 9.62 -8.96 22.86
N PRO A 107 10.06 -8.47 24.04
CA PRO A 107 10.24 -9.32 25.22
C PRO A 107 8.94 -10.02 25.66
N LYS A 108 7.80 -9.35 25.55
CA LYS A 108 6.49 -9.94 25.91
C LYS A 108 6.09 -11.06 24.95
N CYS A 109 6.34 -10.89 23.65
CA CYS A 109 6.10 -11.94 22.66
C CYS A 109 6.95 -13.19 22.99
N ARG A 110 8.24 -13.00 23.26
CA ARG A 110 9.15 -14.11 23.59
C ARG A 110 8.77 -14.80 24.91
N ALA A 111 8.40 -14.03 25.95
CA ALA A 111 8.02 -14.58 27.24
C ALA A 111 6.69 -15.36 27.21
N SER A 112 5.72 -14.90 26.41
CA SER A 112 4.42 -15.56 26.26
C SER A 112 4.41 -16.66 25.20
N GLY A 113 5.40 -16.66 24.30
CA GLY A 113 5.44 -17.56 23.14
C GLY A 113 4.40 -17.21 22.07
N THR A 114 3.86 -15.99 22.04
CA THR A 114 2.84 -15.56 21.07
C THR A 114 3.16 -14.21 20.44
N MET A 115 2.61 -13.93 19.27
CA MET A 115 2.73 -12.61 18.60
C MET A 115 1.66 -11.61 19.06
N THR A 116 0.81 -11.95 20.03
CA THR A 116 -0.31 -11.10 20.48
C THR A 116 0.14 -9.70 20.91
N PRO A 117 1.20 -9.52 21.72
CA PRO A 117 1.64 -8.18 22.13
C PRO A 117 2.04 -7.28 20.95
N MET A 118 2.67 -7.83 19.91
CA MET A 118 3.01 -7.08 18.70
C MET A 118 1.76 -6.70 17.91
N ARG A 119 0.83 -7.65 17.73
CA ARG A 119 -0.43 -7.42 16.98
C ARG A 119 -1.32 -6.38 17.66
N GLU A 120 -1.35 -6.35 18.98
CA GLU A 120 -2.08 -5.32 19.75
C GLU A 120 -1.50 -3.92 19.50
N VAL A 121 -0.17 -3.79 19.55
CA VAL A 121 0.52 -2.52 19.23
C VAL A 121 0.25 -2.11 17.78
N GLU A 122 0.38 -3.05 16.85
CA GLU A 122 0.13 -2.78 15.43
C GLU A 122 -1.29 -2.31 15.15
N GLN A 123 -2.30 -2.98 15.72
CA GLN A 123 -3.70 -2.58 15.57
C GLN A 123 -3.99 -1.22 16.20
N MET A 124 -3.43 -0.96 17.39
CA MET A 124 -3.57 0.33 18.08
C MET A 124 -3.05 1.47 17.22
N ILE A 125 -1.86 1.31 16.64
CA ILE A 125 -1.23 2.36 15.81
C ILE A 125 -1.94 2.54 14.49
N PHE A 126 -2.43 1.47 13.89
CA PHE A 126 -3.27 1.59 12.70
C PHE A 126 -4.54 2.40 12.98
N ASN A 127 -5.21 2.13 14.11
CA ASN A 127 -6.39 2.88 14.51
C ASN A 127 -6.06 4.36 14.78
N GLU A 128 -4.96 4.64 15.49
CA GLU A 128 -4.50 6.02 15.73
C GLU A 128 -4.18 6.76 14.41
N LEU A 129 -3.58 6.06 13.43
CA LEU A 129 -3.31 6.62 12.10
C LEU A 129 -4.62 6.98 11.37
N VAL A 130 -5.63 6.11 11.43
CA VAL A 130 -6.95 6.35 10.83
C VAL A 130 -7.69 7.48 11.55
N GLU A 131 -7.62 7.55 12.88
CA GLU A 131 -8.28 8.60 13.67
C GLU A 131 -7.62 9.97 13.50
N SER A 132 -6.30 10.02 13.37
CA SER A 132 -5.55 11.27 13.21
C SER A 132 -5.63 11.85 11.80
N LEU A 133 -5.70 11.00 10.78
CA LEU A 133 -5.74 11.39 9.36
C LEU A 133 -6.85 10.62 8.63
N PRO A 134 -8.13 10.83 8.99
CA PRO A 134 -9.24 10.07 8.44
C PRO A 134 -9.38 10.27 6.93
N ASP A 135 -9.17 11.48 6.43
CA ASP A 135 -9.22 11.80 5.00
C ASP A 135 -8.17 11.02 4.17
N GLN A 136 -7.11 10.53 4.81
CA GLN A 136 -6.03 9.79 4.16
C GLN A 136 -6.10 8.29 4.34
N PHE A 137 -6.68 7.78 5.44
CA PHE A 137 -6.58 6.35 5.77
C PHE A 137 -7.90 5.66 6.13
N SER A 138 -9.02 6.38 6.19
CA SER A 138 -10.33 5.79 6.55
C SER A 138 -10.83 4.73 5.58
N ASP A 139 -10.37 4.73 4.33
CA ASP A 139 -10.69 3.74 3.30
C ASP A 139 -9.62 2.64 3.16
N ILE A 140 -8.59 2.63 4.03
CA ILE A 140 -7.58 1.57 4.08
C ILE A 140 -7.94 0.59 5.20
N GLY A 141 -7.77 -0.71 4.93
CA GLY A 141 -7.99 -1.79 5.89
C GLY A 141 -6.69 -2.46 6.33
N LEU A 142 -6.63 -2.90 7.58
CA LEU A 142 -5.57 -3.79 8.09
C LEU A 142 -6.14 -5.20 8.24
N ARG A 143 -5.45 -6.21 7.69
CA ARG A 143 -5.92 -7.60 7.65
C ARG A 143 -4.82 -8.58 7.93
N THR A 144 -5.15 -9.72 8.51
CA THR A 144 -4.22 -10.84 8.67
C THR A 144 -4.35 -11.84 7.54
N VAL A 145 -3.24 -12.41 7.11
CA VAL A 145 -3.19 -13.59 6.22
C VAL A 145 -2.43 -14.72 6.88
N ASP A 146 -2.69 -15.93 6.39
CA ASP A 146 -1.95 -17.11 6.80
C ASP A 146 -0.50 -17.08 6.31
N GLN A 147 0.36 -17.80 7.02
CA GLN A 147 1.79 -17.89 6.71
C GLN A 147 2.05 -18.47 5.31
N GLU A 148 1.19 -19.37 4.83
CA GLU A 148 1.29 -19.94 3.48
C GLU A 148 1.12 -18.86 2.40
N ILE A 149 0.09 -18.00 2.55
CA ILE A 149 -0.19 -16.89 1.63
C ILE A 149 0.99 -15.93 1.63
N MET A 150 1.47 -15.53 2.82
CA MET A 150 2.62 -14.63 2.93
C MET A 150 3.89 -15.25 2.31
N SER A 151 4.12 -16.55 2.49
CA SER A 151 5.26 -17.25 1.88
C SER A 151 5.19 -17.21 0.37
N LYS A 152 4.01 -17.46 -0.24
CA LYS A 152 3.83 -17.36 -1.69
C LYS A 152 4.10 -15.94 -2.21
N VAL A 153 3.68 -14.92 -1.46
CA VAL A 153 3.94 -13.51 -1.81
C VAL A 153 5.42 -13.14 -1.69
N LEU A 154 6.13 -13.63 -0.66
CA LEU A 154 7.55 -13.30 -0.43
C LEU A 154 8.50 -14.01 -1.40
N PHE A 155 8.20 -15.26 -1.78
CA PHE A 155 9.12 -16.11 -2.54
C PHE A 155 8.66 -16.42 -3.97
N GLY A 156 7.45 -16.00 -4.35
CA GLY A 156 6.81 -16.35 -5.62
C GLY A 156 6.26 -17.77 -5.62
N ASP A 157 5.22 -18.01 -6.42
CA ASP A 157 4.72 -19.37 -6.65
C ASP A 157 5.70 -20.07 -7.61
N SER A 158 6.64 -20.84 -7.07
CA SER A 158 7.62 -21.59 -7.88
C SER A 158 7.00 -22.79 -8.61
N SER A 159 5.70 -22.74 -8.94
CA SER A 159 5.05 -23.78 -9.73
C SER A 159 5.25 -23.46 -11.22
N GLU A 160 6.04 -24.30 -11.89
CA GLU A 160 6.43 -24.16 -13.31
C GLU A 160 5.28 -24.33 -14.32
N ASP A 161 4.01 -24.25 -13.89
CA ASP A 161 2.85 -24.64 -14.69
C ASP A 161 1.95 -23.49 -15.16
N SER A 162 2.33 -22.21 -14.97
CA SER A 162 1.50 -21.09 -15.42
C SER A 162 1.70 -20.78 -16.91
N ARG A 163 1.09 -21.60 -17.78
CA ARG A 163 0.76 -21.23 -19.17
C ARG A 163 -0.67 -20.68 -19.20
N CYS A 164 -0.80 -19.42 -19.63
CA CYS A 164 -2.00 -18.58 -19.78
C CYS A 164 -2.45 -17.76 -18.56
N GLY A 165 -2.17 -16.45 -18.63
CA GLY A 165 -3.13 -15.38 -18.34
C GLY A 165 -3.30 -15.00 -16.87
N VAL A 166 -2.77 -13.83 -16.51
CA VAL A 166 -2.86 -13.15 -15.20
C VAL A 166 -1.99 -13.82 -14.13
N ASP A 167 -0.86 -13.19 -13.80
CA ASP A 167 0.02 -13.62 -12.71
C ASP A 167 -0.75 -13.48 -11.38
N SER A 168 -1.33 -14.58 -10.90
CA SER A 168 -1.98 -14.63 -9.59
C SER A 168 -0.98 -15.13 -8.57
N VAL A 169 -0.82 -14.39 -7.46
CA VAL A 169 0.00 -14.81 -6.32
C VAL A 169 -0.91 -15.00 -5.12
N ALA A 170 -0.93 -16.21 -4.59
CA ALA A 170 -1.77 -16.57 -3.46
C ALA A 170 -3.27 -16.28 -3.67
N GLY A 171 -3.77 -16.45 -4.91
CA GLY A 171 -5.16 -16.18 -5.28
C GLY A 171 -5.48 -14.72 -5.56
N MET A 172 -4.51 -13.81 -5.40
CA MET A 172 -4.67 -12.38 -5.71
C MET A 172 -4.12 -12.08 -7.10
N PRO A 173 -4.95 -11.63 -8.06
CA PRO A 173 -4.44 -11.24 -9.38
C PRO A 173 -3.51 -10.03 -9.26
N LEU A 174 -2.38 -10.09 -9.95
CA LEU A 174 -1.47 -8.97 -10.13
C LEU A 174 -1.87 -8.20 -11.39
N ILE A 175 -2.37 -6.98 -11.21
CA ILE A 175 -2.73 -6.09 -12.31
C ILE A 175 -1.49 -5.29 -12.72
N ALA A 176 -1.05 -5.47 -13.98
CA ALA A 176 0.11 -4.77 -14.51
C ALA A 176 -0.10 -3.25 -14.48
N ALA A 177 0.95 -2.50 -14.17
CA ALA A 177 0.88 -1.04 -14.07
C ALA A 177 0.61 -0.32 -15.42
N GLY A 178 0.58 -1.07 -16.53
CA GLY A 178 0.43 -0.58 -17.91
C GLY A 178 -0.95 -0.76 -18.55
N ASP A 179 -1.81 -1.65 -18.05
CA ASP A 179 -2.98 -2.14 -18.82
C ASP A 179 -4.31 -1.42 -18.52
N ALA A 180 -4.30 -0.38 -17.69
CA ALA A 180 -5.52 0.34 -17.29
C ALA A 180 -6.01 1.40 -18.31
N ASP A 181 -5.36 1.54 -19.47
CA ASP A 181 -5.68 2.56 -20.48
C ASP A 181 -5.68 1.98 -21.91
N GLU A 182 -6.50 0.98 -22.23
CA GLU A 182 -6.80 0.68 -23.64
C GLU A 182 -8.15 -0.04 -23.84
N GLU A 183 -9.27 0.63 -23.56
CA GLU A 183 -10.51 0.44 -24.36
C GLU A 183 -11.59 1.48 -23.99
N MET A 184 -11.75 2.48 -24.85
CA MET A 184 -13.02 2.96 -25.43
C MET A 184 -12.88 4.42 -25.88
N LYS A 185 -12.66 4.59 -27.20
CA LYS A 185 -13.46 5.47 -28.06
C LYS A 185 -12.98 5.34 -29.51
N GLU A 186 -13.54 4.39 -30.24
CA GLU A 186 -13.59 4.46 -31.69
C GLU A 186 -15.06 4.72 -32.10
N GLY A 187 -15.26 5.79 -32.88
CA GLY A 187 -16.59 6.28 -33.26
C GLY A 187 -16.59 7.59 -34.06
N THR A 188 -15.71 7.68 -35.05
CA THR A 188 -15.89 8.23 -36.41
C THR A 188 -16.59 9.60 -36.64
N ALA A 189 -15.73 10.59 -36.98
CA ALA A 189 -15.75 11.60 -38.06
C ALA A 189 -17.03 12.39 -38.45
N ALA A 190 -16.90 13.73 -38.46
CA ALA A 190 -16.77 14.58 -39.68
C ALA A 190 -17.52 15.93 -39.54
N ALA A 191 -16.82 17.05 -39.71
CA ALA A 191 -17.11 18.12 -40.68
C ALA A 191 -16.31 19.38 -40.36
N ALA A 192 -15.67 19.91 -41.40
CA ALA A 192 -15.00 21.20 -41.46
C ALA A 192 -15.97 22.38 -41.26
N ASN A 193 -15.46 23.51 -40.78
CA ASN A 193 -15.60 24.77 -41.50
C ASN A 193 -14.60 25.83 -40.99
N GLU A 194 -13.97 26.46 -41.98
CA GLU A 194 -13.15 27.67 -41.94
C GLU A 194 -14.04 28.90 -41.68
N ASP A 195 -13.56 29.88 -40.90
CA ASP A 195 -13.75 31.34 -41.09
C ASP A 195 -13.01 32.07 -39.94
N ASP A 196 -11.84 32.65 -40.17
CA ASP A 196 -11.56 34.07 -40.52
C ASP A 196 -12.11 35.11 -39.53
N GLY A 197 -11.21 35.92 -38.96
CA GLY A 197 -11.56 36.89 -37.91
C GLY A 197 -10.36 37.54 -37.21
N THR A 198 -9.63 38.35 -37.97
CA THR A 198 -8.42 39.10 -37.64
C THR A 198 -8.65 40.30 -36.67
N ILE A 199 -7.76 40.41 -35.66
CA ILE A 199 -7.12 41.60 -34.97
C ILE A 199 -7.96 42.70 -34.26
N ASP A 200 -7.57 43.00 -33.01
CA ASP A 200 -7.18 44.33 -32.43
C ASP A 200 -6.86 44.10 -30.93
N ASP A 201 -5.63 44.12 -30.41
CA ASP A 201 -4.64 45.20 -30.20
C ASP A 201 -5.16 46.45 -29.47
N VAL A 202 -5.14 46.44 -28.12
CA VAL A 202 -4.97 47.66 -27.27
C VAL A 202 -4.32 47.30 -25.92
N ARG A 203 -3.00 47.55 -25.86
CA ARG A 203 -2.33 48.50 -24.93
C ARG A 203 -2.33 48.27 -23.40
N GLN A 204 -1.10 48.09 -22.91
CA GLN A 204 -0.51 48.47 -21.63
C GLN A 204 -1.25 49.50 -20.75
N GLU A 205 -1.29 49.23 -19.44
CA GLU A 205 -0.91 50.23 -18.44
C GLU A 205 -0.29 49.57 -17.19
N GLU A 206 0.95 49.97 -16.90
CA GLU A 206 1.63 49.74 -15.63
C GLU A 206 1.02 50.64 -14.54
N ALA A 207 0.99 50.17 -13.30
CA ALA A 207 1.03 51.06 -12.14
C ALA A 207 1.73 50.38 -10.96
N GLU A 208 2.99 50.75 -10.78
CA GLU A 208 3.71 50.69 -9.51
C GLU A 208 2.94 51.47 -8.43
N LYS A 209 2.97 50.98 -7.17
CA LYS A 209 3.56 51.73 -6.03
C LYS A 209 3.34 51.05 -4.66
N THR A 210 4.47 50.83 -3.96
CA THR A 210 4.82 51.19 -2.55
C THR A 210 3.77 51.03 -1.43
N LEU A 211 4.06 50.74 -0.16
CA LEU A 211 5.24 50.53 0.71
C LEU A 211 4.64 50.60 2.15
N ASN A 212 5.31 49.99 3.14
CA ASN A 212 5.18 50.17 4.61
C ASN A 212 3.99 49.49 5.33
N HIS A 213 4.02 49.15 6.62
CA HIS A 213 4.99 48.92 7.71
C HIS A 213 4.11 48.92 9.00
N VAL A 214 4.41 48.07 10.00
CA VAL A 214 3.91 48.12 11.41
C VAL A 214 2.41 47.78 11.58
N GLU A 215 1.94 46.96 12.52
CA GLU A 215 2.31 46.71 13.92
C GLU A 215 2.59 45.26 14.28
#